data_AF-A0A2C5Y9L9-F1
#
_entry.id   AF-A0A2C5Y9L9-F1
#
_cell.length_a   1.000
_cell.length_b   1.000
_cell.length_c   1.000
_cell.angle_alpha   90.00
_cell.angle_beta   90.00
_cell.angle_gamma   90.00
#
_symmetry.space_group_name_H-M   'P 1'
#
loop_
_entity.id
_entity.type
_entity.pdbx_description
1 polymer ?
#
loop_
_entity_poly.entity_id
_entity_poly.type
_entity_poly.pdbx_seq_one_letter_code
_entity_poly.pdbx_strand_id
1 'polypeptide(L)'
;MPPIKYPDSLLGRLEKSLFDEAQNLLRNMGSRHRSEEYNQLILPRCQKLIQTMGNRMAYEAAKEAKIEPAVLTLFEAGVVAENSAWFVEKGGLSREDQFMMESQAMNLLLPQLETMLDSLGVEKFCSAPILSEKSLQTFYDGLSTFDQHGHHGSSDIAVEGLEL
;
A
#
# COMPACT_ATOMS: atom_id res chain seq x y z
N MET A 1 13.00 20.24 0.83
CA MET A 1 11.78 19.42 0.69
C MET A 1 11.13 19.78 -0.63
N PRO A 2 10.75 18.81 -1.48
CA PRO A 2 10.01 19.10 -2.72
C PRO A 2 8.71 19.86 -2.41
N PRO A 3 8.34 20.88 -3.20
CA PRO A 3 7.13 21.65 -2.95
C PRO A 3 5.87 20.78 -3.05
N ILE A 4 4.87 21.09 -2.23
CA ILE A 4 3.53 20.50 -2.29
C ILE A 4 2.78 21.16 -3.45
N LYS A 5 2.43 20.40 -4.49
CA LYS A 5 1.75 20.94 -5.69
C LYS A 5 0.26 21.17 -5.45
N TYR A 6 -0.36 20.32 -4.62
CA TYR A 6 -1.78 20.43 -4.25
C TYR A 6 -1.93 20.63 -2.73
N PRO A 7 -1.70 21.84 -2.20
CA PRO A 7 -1.68 22.09 -0.76
C PRO A 7 -3.02 21.83 -0.06
N ASP A 8 -4.13 21.96 -0.78
CA ASP A 8 -5.47 21.75 -0.24
C ASP A 8 -5.95 20.29 -0.32
N SER A 9 -5.18 19.41 -0.98
CA SER A 9 -5.47 17.97 -1.01
C SER A 9 -5.31 17.34 0.39
N LEU A 10 -5.97 16.21 0.63
CA LEU A 10 -5.91 15.54 1.94
C LEU A 10 -4.46 15.21 2.32
N LEU A 11 -3.69 14.69 1.36
CA LEU A 11 -2.27 14.34 1.54
C LEU A 11 -1.39 15.58 1.71
N GLY A 12 -1.67 16.67 0.99
CA GLY A 12 -0.96 17.95 1.13
C GLY A 12 -1.14 18.57 2.52
N ARG A 13 -2.38 18.58 3.04
CA ARG A 13 -2.67 19.07 4.40
C ARG A 13 -2.05 18.20 5.48
N LEU A 14 -2.11 16.86 5.31
CA LEU A 14 -1.51 15.91 6.23
C LEU A 14 0.02 16.10 6.33
N GLU A 15 0.73 16.14 5.19
CA GLU A 15 2.18 16.39 5.18
C GLU A 15 2.51 17.70 5.87
N LYS A 16 1.86 18.79 5.46
CA LYS A 16 2.12 20.11 6.02
C LYS A 16 1.94 20.12 7.54
N SER A 17 0.83 19.59 8.05
CA SER A 17 0.58 19.56 9.50
C SER A 17 1.63 18.76 10.26
N LEU A 18 1.98 17.56 9.80
CA LEU A 18 2.95 16.72 10.50
C LEU A 18 4.34 17.34 10.52
N PHE A 19 4.75 18.01 9.43
CA PHE A 19 6.02 18.73 9.40
C PHE A 19 5.99 19.99 10.26
N ASP A 20 4.89 20.75 10.27
CA ASP A 20 4.72 21.92 11.13
C ASP A 20 4.80 21.51 12.63
N GLU A 21 4.18 20.39 13.00
CA GLU A 21 4.27 19.82 14.36
C GLU A 21 5.71 19.46 14.73
N ALA A 22 6.43 18.76 13.86
CA ALA A 22 7.82 18.38 14.11
C ALA A 22 8.74 19.60 14.19
N GLN A 23 8.53 20.61 13.33
CA GLN A 23 9.28 21.85 13.36
C GLN A 23 9.01 22.67 14.64
N ASN A 24 7.75 22.71 15.10
CA ASN A 24 7.39 23.38 16.34
C ASN A 24 8.04 22.70 17.55
N LEU A 25 8.07 21.37 17.60
CA LEU A 25 8.81 20.64 18.63
C LEU A 25 10.29 21.00 18.61
N LEU A 26 10.94 20.98 17.44
CA LEU A 26 12.35 21.34 17.31
C LEU A 26 12.66 22.77 17.77
N ARG A 27 11.78 23.73 17.48
CA ARG A 27 11.95 25.13 17.92
C ARG A 27 11.84 25.29 19.44
N ASN A 28 11.04 24.45 20.08
CA ASN A 28 10.82 24.49 21.52
C ASN A 28 11.90 23.72 22.31
N MET A 29 12.70 22.88 21.65
CA MET A 29 13.84 22.21 22.28
C MET A 29 14.98 23.19 22.53
N GLY A 30 15.44 23.28 23.77
CA GLY A 30 16.57 24.13 24.15
C GLY A 30 17.95 23.58 23.71
N SER A 31 18.00 22.35 23.20
CA SER A 31 19.25 21.64 22.86
C SER A 31 19.27 21.18 21.39
N ARG A 32 20.48 20.95 20.85
CA ARG A 32 20.71 20.58 19.44
C ARG A 32 20.14 19.19 19.10
N HIS A 33 20.11 18.86 17.81
CA HIS A 33 19.71 17.60 17.16
C HIS A 33 20.39 16.28 17.63
N ARG A 34 21.10 16.28 18.76
CA ARG A 34 21.74 15.10 19.37
C ARG A 34 21.40 14.94 20.85
N SER A 35 20.35 15.61 21.30
CA SER A 35 19.88 15.49 22.67
C SER A 35 19.01 14.26 22.85
N GLU A 36 18.88 13.82 24.10
CA GLU A 36 17.94 12.77 24.48
C GLU A 36 16.49 13.17 24.14
N GLU A 37 16.15 14.45 24.31
CA GLU A 37 14.85 15.00 23.95
C GLU A 37 14.55 14.87 22.44
N TYR A 38 15.53 15.12 21.57
CA TYR A 38 15.40 14.88 20.14
C TYR A 38 15.17 13.38 19.84
N ASN A 39 15.91 12.50 20.50
CA ASN A 39 15.77 11.06 20.33
C ASN A 39 14.39 10.54 20.75
N GLN A 40 13.81 11.13 21.80
CA GLN A 40 12.49 10.72 22.31
C GLN A 40 11.33 11.31 21.50
N LEU A 41 11.45 12.57 21.06
CA LEU A 41 10.32 13.29 20.47
C LEU A 41 10.35 13.31 18.94
N ILE A 42 11.52 13.37 18.31
CA ILE A 42 11.65 13.54 16.84
C ILE A 42 11.97 12.24 16.13
N LEU A 43 12.95 11.45 16.59
CA LEU A 43 13.35 10.22 15.90
C LEU A 43 12.18 9.26 15.62
N PRO A 44 11.23 9.02 16.55
CA PRO A 44 10.10 8.14 16.29
C PRO A 44 9.16 8.65 15.18
N ARG A 45 9.21 9.95 14.84
CA ARG A 45 8.36 10.57 13.82
C ARG A 45 9.01 10.57 12.44
N CYS A 46 10.33 10.42 12.35
CA CYS A 46 11.06 10.53 11.09
C CYS A 46 10.53 9.59 10.01
N GLN A 47 10.26 8.33 10.36
CA GLN A 47 9.70 7.37 9.40
C GLN A 47 8.33 7.85 8.88
N LYS A 48 7.43 8.26 9.78
CA LYS A 48 6.10 8.71 9.40
C LYS A 48 6.15 9.96 8.52
N LEU A 49 7.02 10.91 8.86
CA LEU A 49 7.24 12.13 8.06
C LEU A 49 7.69 11.79 6.62
N ILE A 50 8.64 10.87 6.47
CA ILE A 50 9.13 10.44 5.15
C ILE A 50 8.02 9.70 4.38
N GLN A 51 7.28 8.80 5.05
CA GLN A 51 6.17 8.06 4.42
C GLN A 51 5.06 9.00 3.95
N THR A 52 4.63 9.94 4.78
CA THR A 52 3.59 10.91 4.41
C THR A 52 4.04 11.77 3.22
N MET A 53 5.30 12.22 3.22
CA MET A 53 5.88 12.94 2.09
C MET A 53 5.90 12.08 0.82
N GLY A 54 6.32 10.82 0.94
CA GLY A 54 6.34 9.86 -0.16
C GLY A 54 4.94 9.60 -0.73
N ASN A 55 3.93 9.41 0.12
CA ASN A 55 2.55 9.18 -0.29
C ASN A 55 2.00 10.38 -1.08
N ARG A 56 2.21 11.60 -0.59
CA ARG A 56 1.82 12.81 -1.33
C ARG A 56 2.53 12.89 -2.67
N MET A 57 3.85 12.67 -2.70
CA MET A 57 4.63 12.70 -3.95
C MET A 57 4.14 11.66 -4.97
N ALA A 58 3.85 10.44 -4.51
CA ALA A 58 3.33 9.37 -5.36
C ALA A 58 1.97 9.73 -5.94
N TYR A 59 1.05 10.26 -5.12
CA TYR A 59 -0.26 10.71 -5.57
C TYR A 59 -0.16 11.85 -6.60
N GLU A 60 0.67 12.86 -6.34
CA GLU A 60 0.90 13.97 -7.27
C GLU A 60 1.45 13.48 -8.61
N ALA A 61 2.46 12.62 -8.58
CA ALA A 61 3.06 12.07 -9.80
C ALA A 61 2.05 11.21 -10.58
N ALA A 62 1.27 10.36 -9.89
CA ALA A 62 0.25 9.53 -10.53
C ALA A 62 -0.89 10.37 -11.14
N LYS A 63 -1.29 11.45 -10.48
CA LYS A 63 -2.27 12.42 -11.01
C LYS A 63 -1.75 13.12 -12.27
N GLU A 64 -0.48 13.54 -12.29
CA GLU A 64 0.16 14.14 -13.47
C GLU A 64 0.34 13.14 -14.61
N ALA A 65 0.65 11.89 -14.30
CA ALA A 65 0.74 10.80 -15.25
C ALA A 65 -0.62 10.33 -15.77
N LYS A 66 -1.73 10.90 -15.29
CA LYS A 66 -3.11 10.55 -15.64
C LYS A 66 -3.42 9.07 -15.41
N ILE A 67 -2.91 8.53 -14.30
CA ILE A 67 -3.33 7.22 -13.80
C ILE A 67 -4.85 7.25 -13.55
N GLU A 68 -5.48 6.10 -13.72
CA GLU A 68 -6.93 5.96 -13.62
C GLU A 68 -7.49 6.55 -12.30
N PRO A 69 -8.52 7.42 -12.36
CA PRO A 69 -9.06 8.09 -11.17
C PRO A 69 -9.53 7.15 -10.06
N ALA A 70 -10.01 5.95 -10.41
CA ALA A 70 -10.43 4.95 -9.43
C ALA A 70 -9.25 4.47 -8.56
N VAL A 71 -8.07 4.30 -9.16
CA VAL A 71 -6.83 3.91 -8.45
C VAL A 71 -6.36 5.04 -7.54
N LEU A 72 -6.39 6.28 -8.03
CA LEU A 72 -6.02 7.46 -7.22
C LEU A 72 -6.95 7.64 -6.02
N THR A 73 -8.26 7.46 -6.21
CA THR A 73 -9.27 7.56 -5.15
C THR A 73 -9.03 6.49 -4.08
N LEU A 74 -8.77 5.25 -4.49
CA LEU A 74 -8.47 4.17 -3.53
C LEU A 74 -7.16 4.43 -2.77
N PHE A 75 -6.12 4.89 -3.46
CA PHE A 75 -4.85 5.24 -2.83
C PHE A 75 -5.03 6.35 -1.77
N GLU A 76 -5.74 7.43 -2.11
CA GLU A 76 -6.00 8.52 -1.16
C GLU A 76 -6.83 8.04 0.04
N ALA A 77 -7.86 7.20 -0.18
CA ALA A 77 -8.66 6.61 0.90
C ALA A 77 -7.82 5.71 1.83
N GLY A 78 -6.90 4.91 1.27
CA GLY A 78 -5.96 4.10 2.06
C GLY A 78 -5.03 4.95 2.94
N VAL A 79 -4.48 6.04 2.39
CA VAL A 79 -3.67 6.98 3.19
C VAL A 79 -4.50 7.63 4.30
N VAL A 80 -5.77 7.93 4.04
CA VAL A 80 -6.70 8.45 5.07
C VAL A 80 -6.89 7.42 6.18
N ALA A 81 -7.17 6.17 5.84
CA ALA A 81 -7.38 5.08 6.81
C ALA A 81 -6.13 4.87 7.70
N GLU A 82 -4.93 4.84 7.12
CA GLU A 82 -3.65 4.73 7.84
C GLU A 82 -3.34 5.92 8.77
N ASN A 83 -4.03 7.06 8.58
CA ASN A 83 -3.83 8.30 9.32
C ASN A 83 -5.11 8.75 10.03
N SER A 84 -6.00 7.81 10.34
CA SER A 84 -7.36 8.09 10.82
C SER A 84 -7.41 9.09 11.98
N ALA A 85 -6.54 8.91 12.99
CA ALA A 85 -6.49 9.79 14.15
C ALA A 85 -6.24 11.26 13.78
N TRP A 86 -5.31 11.53 12.85
CA TRP A 86 -5.03 12.88 12.38
C TRP A 86 -6.22 13.46 11.60
N PHE A 87 -6.88 12.64 10.79
CA PHE A 87 -8.05 13.10 10.01
C PHE A 87 -9.27 13.39 10.88
N VAL A 88 -9.45 12.66 11.98
CA VAL A 88 -10.45 12.95 13.01
C VAL A 88 -10.11 14.25 13.76
N GLU A 89 -8.86 14.43 14.17
CA GLU A 89 -8.45 15.56 15.02
C GLU A 89 -8.32 16.87 14.24
N LYS A 90 -7.75 16.82 13.03
CA LYS A 90 -7.32 18.01 12.26
C LYS A 90 -7.83 18.02 10.83
N GLY A 91 -8.16 16.86 10.27
CA GLY A 91 -8.60 16.73 8.88
C GLY A 91 -10.09 16.95 8.64
N GLY A 92 -10.90 17.02 9.69
CA GLY A 92 -12.34 17.25 9.61
C GLY A 92 -13.14 16.06 9.05
N LEU A 93 -12.57 14.84 9.08
CA LEU A 93 -13.24 13.63 8.61
C LEU A 93 -13.56 12.74 9.80
N SER A 94 -14.85 12.46 10.01
CA SER A 94 -15.24 11.48 11.02
C SER A 94 -14.77 10.09 10.63
N ARG A 95 -14.73 9.16 11.60
CA ARG A 95 -14.41 7.76 11.31
C ARG A 95 -15.36 7.13 10.28
N GLU A 96 -16.63 7.53 10.32
CA GLU A 96 -17.65 7.06 9.37
C GLU A 96 -17.36 7.58 7.95
N ASP A 97 -17.02 8.87 7.81
CA ASP A 97 -16.66 9.45 6.51
C ASP A 97 -15.46 8.71 5.90
N GLN A 98 -14.45 8.40 6.72
CA GLN A 98 -13.26 7.67 6.27
C GLN A 98 -13.60 6.25 5.79
N PHE A 99 -14.45 5.54 6.53
CA PHE A 99 -14.93 4.21 6.13
C PHE A 99 -15.73 4.26 4.83
N MET A 100 -16.62 5.25 4.70
CA MET A 100 -17.43 5.43 3.49
C MET A 100 -16.57 5.80 2.28
N MET A 101 -15.54 6.63 2.46
CA MET A 101 -14.57 6.95 1.40
C MET A 101 -13.87 5.69 0.88
N GLU A 102 -13.37 4.84 1.77
CA GLU A 102 -12.70 3.58 1.38
C GLU A 102 -13.67 2.61 0.69
N SER A 103 -14.86 2.41 1.27
CA SER A 103 -15.89 1.54 0.69
C SER A 103 -16.32 2.00 -0.71
N GLN A 104 -16.53 3.30 -0.91
CA GLN A 104 -16.88 3.86 -2.22
C GLN A 104 -15.74 3.72 -3.23
N ALA A 105 -14.49 3.94 -2.80
CA ALA A 105 -13.33 3.76 -3.67
C ALA A 105 -13.18 2.31 -4.14
N MET A 106 -13.38 1.34 -3.23
CA MET A 106 -13.37 -0.09 -3.54
C MET A 106 -14.49 -0.46 -4.51
N ASN A 107 -15.71 0.00 -4.27
CA ASN A 107 -16.86 -0.28 -5.14
C ASN A 107 -16.67 0.27 -6.56
N LEU A 108 -15.92 1.37 -6.71
CA LEU A 108 -15.58 1.93 -8.03
C LEU A 108 -14.50 1.12 -8.75
N LEU A 109 -13.48 0.67 -8.03
CA LEU A 109 -12.31 0.00 -8.61
C LEU A 109 -12.56 -1.49 -8.90
N LEU A 110 -13.17 -2.22 -7.96
CA LEU A 110 -13.29 -3.68 -8.03
C LEU A 110 -13.86 -4.22 -9.34
N PRO A 111 -14.94 -3.64 -9.92
CA PRO A 111 -15.50 -4.13 -11.19
C PRO A 111 -14.56 -4.01 -12.38
N GLN A 112 -13.52 -3.18 -12.28
CA GLN A 112 -12.59 -2.87 -13.37
C GLN A 112 -11.18 -3.45 -13.11
N LEU A 113 -10.96 -4.06 -11.93
CA LEU A 113 -9.64 -4.45 -11.44
C LEU A 113 -8.96 -5.46 -12.37
N GLU A 114 -9.67 -6.51 -12.78
CA GLU A 114 -9.12 -7.53 -13.69
C GLU A 114 -8.66 -6.92 -15.00
N THR A 115 -9.51 -6.11 -15.65
CA THR A 115 -9.15 -5.41 -16.89
C THR A 115 -7.95 -4.48 -16.71
N MET A 116 -7.83 -3.80 -15.58
CA MET A 116 -6.65 -2.97 -15.28
C MET A 116 -5.38 -3.82 -15.15
N LEU A 117 -5.45 -4.96 -14.44
CA LEU A 117 -4.31 -5.86 -14.28
C LEU A 117 -3.85 -6.45 -15.61
N ASP A 118 -4.80 -6.87 -16.45
CA ASP A 118 -4.50 -7.39 -17.80
C ASP A 118 -3.80 -6.33 -18.66
N SER A 119 -4.24 -5.07 -18.56
CA SER A 119 -3.66 -3.96 -19.32
C SER A 119 -2.19 -3.68 -19.01
N LEU A 120 -1.68 -4.13 -17.85
CA LEU A 120 -0.27 -3.99 -17.49
C LEU A 120 0.64 -4.90 -18.34
N GLY A 121 0.09 -5.94 -18.97
CA GLY A 121 0.85 -6.87 -19.82
C GLY A 121 1.93 -7.65 -19.06
N VAL A 122 1.76 -7.82 -17.75
CA VAL A 122 2.74 -8.45 -16.85
C VAL A 122 2.54 -9.95 -16.69
N GLU A 123 1.46 -10.52 -17.23
CA GLU A 123 1.07 -11.93 -17.09
C GLU A 123 2.24 -12.90 -17.36
N LYS A 124 3.03 -12.64 -18.40
CA LYS A 124 4.20 -13.47 -18.77
C LYS A 124 5.32 -13.53 -17.72
N PHE A 125 5.34 -12.59 -16.78
CA PHE A 125 6.30 -12.54 -15.68
C PHE A 125 5.73 -13.11 -14.39
N CYS A 126 4.44 -13.44 -14.36
CA CYS A 126 3.74 -13.95 -13.20
C CYS A 126 3.82 -15.49 -13.18
N SER A 127 4.72 -16.03 -12.36
CA SER A 127 4.93 -17.49 -12.23
C SER A 127 4.19 -18.13 -11.06
N ALA A 128 3.37 -17.36 -10.34
CA ALA A 128 2.68 -17.85 -9.15
C ALA A 128 1.58 -18.85 -9.53
N PRO A 129 1.58 -20.08 -8.98
CA PRO A 129 0.59 -21.10 -9.35
C PRO A 129 -0.86 -20.70 -9.08
N ILE A 130 -1.10 -19.85 -8.07
CA ILE A 130 -2.43 -19.39 -7.65
C ILE A 130 -3.18 -18.56 -8.71
N LEU A 131 -2.51 -18.14 -9.77
CA LEU A 131 -3.10 -17.28 -10.81
C LEU A 131 -4.05 -18.01 -11.75
N SER A 132 -4.02 -19.35 -11.77
CA SER A 132 -4.99 -20.14 -12.52
C SER A 132 -5.27 -21.45 -11.79
N GLU A 133 -6.50 -21.93 -11.90
CA GLU A 133 -6.92 -23.22 -11.34
C GLU A 133 -6.02 -24.36 -11.85
N LYS A 134 -5.69 -24.36 -13.14
CA LYS A 134 -4.80 -25.34 -13.75
C LYS A 134 -3.40 -25.36 -13.13
N SER A 135 -2.78 -24.19 -12.98
CA SER A 135 -1.42 -24.09 -12.43
C SER A 135 -1.41 -24.41 -10.94
N LEU A 136 -2.46 -24.00 -10.23
CA LEU A 136 -2.66 -24.32 -8.81
C LEU A 136 -2.84 -25.82 -8.60
N GLN A 137 -3.64 -26.49 -9.42
CA GLN A 137 -3.82 -27.93 -9.37
C GLN A 137 -2.51 -28.67 -9.66
N THR A 138 -1.78 -28.26 -10.71
CA THR A 138 -0.46 -28.81 -11.04
C THR A 138 0.51 -28.67 -9.87
N PHE A 139 0.48 -27.53 -9.18
CA PHE A 139 1.27 -27.31 -7.98
C PHE A 139 0.87 -28.26 -6.85
N TYR A 140 -0.43 -28.41 -6.57
CA TYR A 140 -0.92 -29.34 -5.55
C TYR A 140 -0.57 -30.80 -5.85
N ASP A 141 -0.69 -31.22 -7.11
CA ASP A 141 -0.38 -32.58 -7.55
C ASP A 141 1.13 -32.90 -7.41
N GLY A 142 1.99 -31.88 -7.43
CA GLY A 142 3.43 -31.99 -7.21
C GLY A 142 3.86 -31.93 -5.74
N LEU A 143 2.94 -31.69 -4.80
CA LEU A 143 3.28 -31.67 -3.37
C LEU A 143 3.38 -33.10 -2.84
N SER A 144 4.46 -33.37 -2.10
CA SER A 144 4.59 -34.63 -1.37
C SER A 144 3.50 -34.77 -0.32
N THR A 145 2.82 -35.91 -0.30
CA THR A 145 1.86 -36.25 0.74
C THR A 145 2.50 -37.16 1.78
N PHE A 146 2.10 -36.97 3.04
CA PHE A 146 2.51 -37.83 4.14
C PHE A 146 1.27 -38.52 4.70
N ASP A 147 1.36 -39.83 4.89
CA ASP A 147 0.33 -40.57 5.58
C ASP A 147 0.41 -40.37 7.11
N GLN A 148 -0.56 -40.92 7.84
CA GLN A 148 -0.64 -40.82 9.31
C GLN A 148 0.58 -41.41 10.04
N HIS A 149 1.44 -42.15 9.34
CA HIS A 149 2.63 -42.82 9.88
C HIS A 149 3.93 -42.12 9.43
N GLY A 150 3.83 -41.03 8.66
CA GLY A 150 4.98 -40.26 8.18
C GLY A 150 5.70 -40.87 6.98
N HIS A 151 5.10 -41.84 6.28
CA HIS A 151 5.67 -42.38 5.05
C HIS A 151 5.44 -41.42 3.88
N HIS A 152 6.47 -41.27 3.05
CA HIS A 152 6.50 -40.38 1.90
C HIS A 152 5.82 -41.04 0.71
N GLY A 153 4.65 -40.55 0.30
CA GLY A 153 3.96 -40.94 -0.92
C GLY A 153 4.24 -39.91 -2.02
N SER A 154 5.03 -40.28 -3.03
CA SER A 154 5.16 -39.49 -4.26
C SER A 154 3.96 -39.81 -5.15
N SER A 155 3.20 -38.79 -5.56
CA SER A 155 2.22 -38.91 -6.64
C SER A 155 3.00 -39.11 -7.94
N ASP A 156 3.09 -40.35 -8.42
CA ASP A 156 3.71 -40.67 -9.71
C ASP A 156 2.91 -40.00 -10.85
N ILE A 157 3.45 -38.91 -11.39
CA ILE A 157 2.99 -38.37 -12.67
C ILE A 157 3.70 -39.18 -13.77
N ALA A 158 2.97 -40.12 -14.37
CA ALA A 158 3.35 -40.71 -15.65
C ALA A 158 3.31 -39.62 -16.73
N VAL A 159 4.49 -39.07 -17.07
CA VAL A 159 4.69 -38.34 -18.32
C VAL A 159 5.03 -39.37 -19.39
N GLU A 160 4.00 -39.96 -20.01
CA GLU A 160 4.16 -40.71 -21.26
C GLU A 160 4.12 -39.73 -22.45
N GLY A 161 5.26 -39.61 -23.14
CA GLY A 161 5.34 -39.50 -24.59
C GLY A 161 4.95 -38.18 -25.26
N LEU A 162 5.94 -37.30 -25.48
CA LEU A 162 5.99 -36.43 -26.66
C LEU A 162 7.43 -36.46 -27.20
N GLU A 163 7.68 -37.38 -28.13
CA GLU A 163 8.77 -37.27 -29.10
C GLU A 163 8.38 -36.19 -30.12
N LEU A 164 9.28 -35.22 -30.28
CA LEU A 164 9.51 -34.27 -31.40
C LEU A 164 8.30 -33.58 -32.05
#